data_AF-A0A9R1QT48-F1
#
_entry.id   AF-A0A9R1QT48-F1
#
_cell.length_a   1.000
_cell.length_b   1.000
_cell.length_c   1.000
_cell.angle_alpha   90.00
_cell.angle_beta   90.00
_cell.angle_gamma   90.00
#
_symmetry.space_group_name_H-M   'P 1'
#
loop_
_entity.id
_entity.type
_entity.pdbx_description
1 polymer ?
#
loop_
_entity_poly.entity_id
_entity_poly.type
_entity_poly.pdbx_seq_one_letter_code
_entity_poly.pdbx_strand_id
1 'polypeptide(L)'
;MDPKLVEVMQLFARFKAAYLRSDLDVCSNFLSQLKALLTKFPSLPPLFQQTPNAVEELKLARDIYEHAVLLSVKTEDQDAFERDFCHLKPYYMDTCGIIPPSPVEYPIMGLNLLRLLVQNRIAEFHTELEPLPTKALENPCIKHAVELEQSLMEGAYNRVLSA
;
A
#
# COMPACT_ATOMS: atom_id res chain seq x y z
N MET A 1 -23.06 2.73 15.64
CA MET A 1 -21.98 3.02 14.67
C MET A 1 -21.60 4.47 14.82
N ASP A 2 -20.31 4.77 14.93
CA ASP A 2 -19.85 6.16 15.05
C ASP A 2 -20.24 6.95 13.78
N PRO A 3 -20.88 8.14 13.91
CA PRO A 3 -21.30 8.94 12.76
C PRO A 3 -20.13 9.31 11.85
N LYS A 4 -18.92 9.46 12.42
CA LYS A 4 -17.68 9.72 11.69
C LYS A 4 -17.25 8.55 10.81
N LEU A 5 -17.44 7.32 11.27
CA LEU A 5 -17.10 6.12 10.49
C LEU A 5 -18.00 6.02 9.26
N VAL A 6 -19.30 6.30 9.42
CA VAL A 6 -20.27 6.30 8.32
C VAL A 6 -19.93 7.36 7.28
N GLU A 7 -19.51 8.56 7.71
CA GLU A 7 -19.08 9.64 6.81
C GLU A 7 -17.86 9.23 5.98
N VAL A 8 -16.84 8.62 6.61
CA VAL A 8 -15.63 8.16 5.90
C VAL A 8 -15.96 7.01 4.95
N MET A 9 -16.81 6.06 5.34
CA MET A 9 -17.25 4.98 4.45
C MET A 9 -18.01 5.51 3.22
N GLN A 10 -18.87 6.52 3.40
CA GLN A 10 -19.59 7.15 2.29
C GLN A 10 -18.64 7.90 1.35
N LEU A 11 -17.69 8.66 1.89
CA LEU A 11 -16.66 9.32 1.09
C LEU A 11 -15.77 8.30 0.36
N PHE A 12 -15.42 7.19 1.02
CA PHE A 12 -14.63 6.13 0.41
C PHE A 12 -15.38 5.41 -0.71
N ALA A 13 -16.69 5.20 -0.58
CA ALA A 13 -17.52 4.66 -1.65
C ALA A 13 -17.57 5.60 -2.87
N ARG A 14 -17.66 6.92 -2.63
CA ARG A 14 -17.58 7.94 -3.70
C ARG A 14 -16.21 7.96 -4.36
N PHE A 15 -15.14 7.84 -3.58
CA PHE A 15 -13.78 7.72 -4.09
C PHE A 15 -13.62 6.47 -4.98
N LYS A 16 -14.12 5.30 -4.56
CA LYS A 16 -14.09 4.07 -5.38
C LYS A 16 -14.84 4.25 -6.71
N ALA A 17 -16.00 4.92 -6.67
CA ALA A 17 -16.75 5.23 -7.88
C ALA A 17 -16.00 6.20 -8.82
N ALA A 18 -15.32 7.22 -8.28
CA ALA A 18 -14.47 8.12 -9.05
C ALA A 18 -13.25 7.40 -9.65
N TYR A 19 -12.64 6.49 -8.88
CA TYR A 19 -11.50 5.69 -9.31
C TYR A 19 -11.84 4.76 -10.48
N LEU A 20 -13.04 4.16 -10.47
CA LEU A 20 -13.58 3.37 -11.58
C LEU A 20 -13.78 4.22 -12.85
N ARG A 21 -14.13 5.50 -12.69
CA ARG A 21 -14.31 6.45 -13.80
C ARG A 21 -12.98 7.03 -14.30
N SER A 22 -11.85 6.67 -13.67
CA SER A 22 -10.50 7.18 -13.98
C SER A 22 -10.37 8.70 -13.90
N ASP A 23 -11.17 9.34 -13.05
CA ASP A 23 -11.08 10.78 -12.80
C ASP A 23 -10.04 11.06 -11.70
N LEU A 24 -8.78 11.23 -12.11
CA LEU A 24 -7.62 11.27 -11.21
C LEU A 24 -7.60 12.52 -10.32
N ASP A 25 -8.01 13.68 -10.85
CA ASP A 25 -8.05 14.95 -10.10
C ASP A 25 -9.09 14.90 -8.98
N VAL A 26 -10.27 14.35 -9.28
CA VAL A 26 -11.33 14.17 -8.29
C VAL A 26 -10.92 13.11 -7.25
N CYS A 27 -10.23 12.04 -7.67
CA CYS A 27 -9.68 11.05 -6.74
C CYS A 27 -8.67 11.66 -5.77
N SER A 28 -7.77 12.52 -6.26
CA SER A 28 -6.77 13.21 -5.43
C SER A 28 -7.44 14.10 -4.37
N ASN A 29 -8.43 14.90 -4.77
CA ASN A 29 -9.20 15.75 -3.86
C ASN A 29 -9.92 14.94 -2.77
N PHE A 30 -10.60 13.84 -3.15
CA PHE A 30 -11.24 12.96 -2.19
C PHE A 30 -10.24 12.26 -1.27
N LEU A 31 -9.07 11.87 -1.80
CA LEU A 31 -8.01 11.26 -1.02
C LEU A 31 -7.46 12.23 0.04
N SER A 32 -7.25 13.50 -0.30
CA SER A 32 -6.83 14.52 0.68
C SER A 32 -7.85 14.69 1.81
N GLN A 33 -9.15 14.70 1.47
CA GLN A 33 -10.23 14.76 2.46
C GLN A 33 -10.26 13.52 3.35
N LEU A 34 -10.12 12.33 2.76
CA LEU A 34 -10.07 11.05 3.48
C LEU A 34 -8.86 11.02 4.43
N LYS A 35 -7.67 11.39 3.97
CA LYS A 35 -6.46 11.47 4.81
C LYS A 35 -6.65 12.42 6.00
N ALA A 36 -7.27 13.59 5.78
CA ALA A 36 -7.58 14.55 6.86
C ALA A 36 -8.66 14.07 7.84
N LEU A 37 -9.57 13.21 7.42
CA LEU A 37 -10.54 12.56 8.31
C LEU A 37 -9.88 11.43 9.09
N LEU A 38 -8.96 10.70 8.47
CA LEU A 38 -8.22 9.62 9.12
C LEU A 38 -7.42 10.12 10.33
N THR A 39 -6.79 11.30 10.25
CA THR A 39 -6.04 11.87 11.39
C THR A 39 -6.89 12.16 12.63
N LYS A 40 -8.23 12.13 12.53
CA LYS A 40 -9.14 12.38 13.65
C LYS A 40 -9.45 11.11 14.46
N PHE A 41 -9.05 9.93 14.00
CA PHE A 41 -9.31 8.67 14.70
C PHE A 41 -8.19 8.35 15.69
N PRO A 42 -8.51 8.09 16.97
CA PRO A 42 -7.51 7.76 17.99
C PRO A 42 -7.00 6.32 17.91
N SER A 43 -7.64 5.47 17.11
CA SER A 43 -7.27 4.07 16.86
C SER A 43 -6.11 3.92 15.87
N LEU A 44 -5.79 4.97 15.11
CA LEU A 44 -4.72 4.95 14.11
C LEU A 44 -3.34 5.18 14.76
N PRO A 45 -2.24 4.84 14.06
CA PRO A 45 -0.90 5.21 14.50
C PRO A 45 -0.83 6.73 14.74
N PRO A 46 -0.29 7.21 15.87
CA PRO A 46 0.59 6.52 16.83
C PRO A 46 -0.10 6.00 18.11
N LEU A 47 -1.40 6.22 18.31
CA LEU A 47 -2.06 5.98 19.59
C LEU A 47 -2.59 4.55 19.76
N PHE A 48 -2.94 3.86 18.67
CA PHE A 48 -3.47 2.49 18.65
C PHE A 48 -4.51 2.23 19.75
N GLN A 49 -5.35 3.22 20.04
CA GLN A 49 -6.28 3.12 21.15
C GLN A 49 -7.32 2.03 20.85
N GLN A 50 -7.44 1.06 21.76
CA GLN A 50 -8.38 -0.05 21.64
C GLN A 50 -9.81 0.45 21.85
N THR A 51 -10.41 1.01 20.80
CA THR A 51 -11.84 1.33 20.73
C THR A 51 -12.62 0.13 20.21
N PRO A 52 -13.92 -0.01 20.52
CA PRO A 52 -14.74 -1.11 19.99
C PRO A 52 -14.84 -1.15 18.45
N ASN A 53 -14.56 -0.02 17.78
CA ASN A 53 -14.55 0.11 16.31
C ASN A 53 -13.13 0.12 15.72
N ALA A 54 -12.07 -0.05 16.53
CA ALA A 54 -10.68 0.08 16.09
C ALA A 54 -10.33 -0.86 14.93
N VAL A 55 -10.83 -2.09 14.95
CA VAL A 55 -10.59 -3.08 13.88
C VAL A 55 -11.14 -2.61 12.54
N GLU A 56 -12.34 -2.02 12.53
CA GLU A 56 -12.98 -1.52 11.31
C GLU A 56 -12.32 -0.22 10.83
N GLU A 57 -11.92 0.65 11.76
CA GLU A 57 -11.15 1.87 11.44
C GLU A 57 -9.78 1.54 10.84
N LEU A 58 -9.07 0.55 11.38
CA LEU A 58 -7.78 0.08 10.85
C LEU A 58 -7.92 -0.55 9.46
N LYS A 59 -8.93 -1.41 9.24
CA LYS A 59 -9.22 -1.97 7.91
C LYS A 59 -9.54 -0.87 6.91
N LEU A 60 -10.40 0.08 7.28
CA LEU A 60 -10.79 1.18 6.40
C LEU A 60 -9.59 2.07 6.05
N ALA A 61 -8.75 2.39 7.04
CA ALA A 61 -7.53 3.17 6.81
C ALA A 61 -6.56 2.43 5.87
N ARG A 62 -6.31 1.14 6.11
CA ARG A 62 -5.50 0.30 5.22
C ARG A 62 -6.06 0.34 3.80
N ASP A 63 -7.34 0.04 3.61
CA ASP A 63 -7.97 0.02 2.30
C ASP A 63 -7.87 1.38 1.58
N ILE A 64 -7.97 2.50 2.31
CA ILE A 64 -7.78 3.86 1.74
C ILE A 64 -6.34 4.05 1.28
N TYR A 65 -5.35 3.71 2.10
CA TYR A 65 -3.94 3.85 1.73
C TYR A 65 -3.54 2.90 0.60
N GLU A 66 -4.11 1.70 0.53
CA GLU A 66 -3.92 0.79 -0.60
C GLU A 66 -4.37 1.43 -1.92
N HIS A 67 -5.54 2.08 -1.93
CA HIS A 67 -6.00 2.78 -3.12
C HIS A 67 -5.18 4.06 -3.39
N ALA A 68 -4.63 4.70 -2.37
CA ALA A 68 -3.75 5.85 -2.51
C ALA A 68 -2.45 5.48 -3.25
N VAL A 69 -1.86 4.34 -2.88
CA VAL A 69 -0.69 3.79 -3.55
C VAL A 69 -1.02 3.42 -5.01
N LEU A 70 -2.15 2.75 -5.26
CA LEU A 70 -2.58 2.40 -6.62
C LEU A 70 -2.89 3.64 -7.48
N LEU A 71 -3.46 4.69 -6.89
CA LEU A 71 -3.69 5.96 -7.56
C LEU A 71 -2.35 6.61 -7.95
N SER A 72 -1.36 6.59 -7.05
CA SER A 72 -0.03 7.15 -7.29
C SER A 72 0.68 6.46 -8.46
N VAL A 73 0.49 5.13 -8.63
CA VAL A 73 0.97 4.41 -9.82
C VAL A 73 0.30 4.93 -11.09
N LYS A 74 -1.03 5.14 -11.07
CA LYS A 74 -1.77 5.65 -12.24
C LYS A 74 -1.42 7.08 -12.61
N THR A 75 -1.07 7.91 -11.64
CA THR A 75 -0.62 9.30 -11.87
C THR A 75 0.87 9.39 -12.16
N GLU A 76 1.58 8.26 -12.19
CA GLU A 76 3.04 8.19 -12.37
C GLU A 76 3.82 9.04 -11.36
N ASP A 77 3.25 9.26 -10.16
CA ASP A 77 3.85 10.06 -9.09
C ASP A 77 4.59 9.14 -8.10
N GLN A 78 5.90 9.02 -8.32
CA GLN A 78 6.77 8.16 -7.54
C GLN A 78 6.93 8.66 -6.09
N ASP A 79 6.97 9.96 -5.88
CA ASP A 79 7.11 10.55 -4.55
C ASP A 79 5.83 10.35 -3.74
N ALA A 80 4.66 10.49 -4.36
CA ALA A 80 3.38 10.17 -3.74
C ALA A 80 3.28 8.69 -3.38
N PHE A 81 3.73 7.80 -4.26
CA PHE A 81 3.77 6.38 -3.97
C PHE A 81 4.62 6.09 -2.73
N GLU A 82 5.84 6.65 -2.63
CA GLU A 82 6.72 6.41 -1.49
C GLU A 82 6.10 6.91 -0.18
N ARG A 83 5.55 8.13 -0.17
CA ARG A 83 4.86 8.69 1.01
C ARG A 83 3.68 7.82 1.44
N ASP A 84 2.83 7.44 0.51
CA ASP A 84 1.61 6.67 0.81
C ASP A 84 1.94 5.23 1.21
N PHE A 85 2.98 4.64 0.65
CA PHE A 85 3.49 3.34 1.07
C PHE A 85 4.08 3.39 2.49
N CYS A 86 4.84 4.43 2.84
CA CYS A 86 5.34 4.60 4.22
C CYS A 86 4.19 4.70 5.24
N HIS A 87 3.07 5.32 4.87
CA HIS A 87 1.87 5.34 5.72
C HIS A 87 1.15 3.98 5.77
N LEU A 88 1.19 3.21 4.69
CA LEU A 88 0.58 1.88 4.62
C LEU A 88 1.38 0.81 5.39
N LYS A 89 2.71 0.93 5.43
CA LYS A 89 3.62 -0.08 6.01
C LYS A 89 3.30 -0.48 7.47
N PRO A 90 2.98 0.44 8.40
CA PRO A 90 2.54 0.08 9.75
C PRO A 90 1.30 -0.81 9.77
N TYR A 91 0.40 -0.68 8.80
CA TYR A 91 -0.79 -1.52 8.72
C TYR A 91 -0.45 -2.96 8.31
N TYR A 92 0.60 -3.19 7.53
CA TYR A 92 1.03 -4.55 7.21
C TYR A 92 1.88 -5.19 8.31
N MET A 93 2.74 -4.41 8.95
CA MET A 93 3.69 -4.92 9.94
C MET A 93 3.10 -4.96 11.36
N ASP A 94 2.59 -3.83 11.85
CA ASP A 94 2.23 -3.67 13.28
C ASP A 94 0.82 -4.20 13.59
N THR A 95 -0.06 -4.27 12.59
CA THR A 95 -1.44 -4.76 12.79
C THR A 95 -1.61 -6.24 12.43
N CYS A 96 -0.49 -6.93 12.15
CA CYS A 96 -0.45 -8.37 11.91
C CYS A 96 -0.97 -9.13 13.14
N GLY A 97 -2.18 -9.68 13.04
CA GLY A 97 -2.88 -10.38 14.13
C GLY A 97 -4.08 -9.64 14.71
N ILE A 98 -4.25 -8.34 14.41
CA ILE A 98 -5.44 -7.55 14.75
C ILE A 98 -6.44 -7.55 13.58
N ILE A 99 -5.93 -7.32 12.37
CA ILE A 99 -6.72 -7.37 11.13
C ILE A 99 -6.24 -8.53 10.24
N PRO A 100 -7.14 -9.15 9.45
CA PRO A 100 -6.74 -10.17 8.50
C PRO A 100 -5.91 -9.56 7.36
N PRO A 101 -4.95 -10.30 6.79
CA PRO A 101 -4.12 -9.82 5.68
C PRO A 101 -4.98 -9.46 4.45
N SER A 102 -4.52 -8.46 3.69
CA SER A 102 -5.24 -7.97 2.51
C SER A 102 -4.83 -8.78 1.27
N PRO A 103 -5.75 -9.12 0.35
CA PRO A 103 -5.37 -9.79 -0.90
C PRO A 103 -4.49 -8.92 -1.80
N VAL A 104 -4.50 -7.59 -1.62
CA VAL A 104 -3.69 -6.63 -2.41
C VAL A 104 -2.34 -6.31 -1.77
N GLU A 105 -2.06 -6.85 -0.58
CA GLU A 105 -0.82 -6.63 0.17
C GLU A 105 0.42 -7.07 -0.62
N TYR A 106 0.46 -8.33 -1.08
CA TYR A 106 1.61 -8.84 -1.85
C TYR A 106 1.81 -8.13 -3.20
N PRO A 107 0.74 -7.83 -3.98
CA PRO A 107 0.88 -6.99 -5.16
C PRO A 107 1.49 -5.61 -4.86
N ILE A 108 1.03 -4.91 -3.82
CA ILE A 108 1.55 -3.59 -3.44
C ILE A 108 3.01 -3.71 -2.98
N MET A 109 3.35 -4.75 -2.22
CA MET A 109 4.72 -5.02 -1.80
C MET A 109 5.63 -5.27 -3.01
N GLY A 110 5.17 -6.08 -3.98
CA GLY A 110 5.87 -6.32 -5.24
C GLY A 110 6.09 -5.04 -6.05
N LEU A 111 5.09 -4.16 -6.13
CA LEU A 111 5.23 -2.85 -6.77
C LEU A 111 6.27 -1.97 -6.07
N ASN A 112 6.29 -1.98 -4.74
CA ASN A 112 7.31 -1.26 -3.97
C ASN A 112 8.72 -1.80 -4.23
N LEU A 113 8.87 -3.13 -4.29
CA LEU A 113 10.14 -3.78 -4.63
C LEU A 113 10.62 -3.39 -6.04
N LEU A 114 9.73 -3.44 -7.03
CA LEU A 114 10.05 -3.01 -8.40
C LEU A 114 10.45 -1.52 -8.45
N ARG A 115 9.74 -0.65 -7.70
CA ARG A 115 10.10 0.78 -7.58
C ARG A 115 11.54 0.95 -7.05
N LEU A 116 11.92 0.20 -6.01
CA LEU A 116 13.26 0.27 -5.42
C LEU A 116 14.35 -0.21 -6.39
N LEU A 117 14.06 -1.25 -7.18
CA LEU A 117 14.96 -1.71 -8.24
C LEU A 117 15.18 -0.64 -9.32
N VAL A 118 14.10 -0.01 -9.79
CA VAL A 118 14.19 1.07 -10.80
C VAL A 118 14.98 2.27 -10.26
N GLN A 119 14.85 2.58 -8.98
CA GLN A 119 15.62 3.65 -8.30
C GLN A 119 17.06 3.24 -7.96
N ASN A 120 17.49 2.02 -8.27
CA ASN A 120 18.79 1.45 -7.88
C ASN A 120 19.02 1.48 -6.35
N ARG A 121 17.96 1.40 -5.55
CA ARG A 121 17.97 1.37 -4.07
C ARG A 121 18.03 -0.07 -3.56
N ILE A 122 19.08 -0.80 -3.95
CA ILE A 122 19.21 -2.25 -3.68
C ILE A 122 19.31 -2.54 -2.17
N ALA A 123 19.94 -1.67 -1.38
CA ALA A 123 20.00 -1.84 0.06
C ALA A 123 18.60 -1.89 0.70
N GLU A 124 17.74 -0.94 0.33
CA GLU A 124 16.37 -0.87 0.83
C GLU A 124 15.50 -2.00 0.31
N PHE A 125 15.75 -2.47 -0.92
CA PHE A 125 15.10 -3.65 -1.46
C PHE A 125 15.29 -4.87 -0.53
N HIS A 126 16.54 -5.14 -0.09
CA HIS A 126 16.79 -6.23 0.84
C HIS A 126 16.25 -5.97 2.25
N THR A 127 16.26 -4.72 2.72
CA THR A 127 15.62 -4.35 4.00
C THR A 127 14.11 -4.59 3.99
N GLU A 128 13.42 -4.35 2.87
CA GLU A 128 11.98 -4.64 2.74
C GLU A 128 11.68 -6.13 2.60
N LEU A 129 12.64 -6.93 2.11
CA LEU A 129 12.49 -8.39 2.01
C LEU A 129 12.74 -9.12 3.34
N GLU A 130 13.61 -8.59 4.20
CA GLU A 130 13.99 -9.20 5.47
C GLU A 130 12.79 -9.56 6.39
N PRO A 131 11.80 -8.69 6.62
CA PRO A 131 10.67 -9.02 7.50
C PRO A 131 9.64 -9.98 6.87
N LEU A 132 9.73 -10.27 5.58
CA LEU A 132 8.72 -11.06 4.89
C LEU A 132 8.84 -12.55 5.22
N PRO A 133 7.71 -13.25 5.50
CA PRO A 133 7.74 -14.69 5.73
C PRO A 133 8.04 -15.42 4.41
N THR A 134 8.60 -16.63 4.52
CA THR A 134 8.93 -17.47 3.34
C THR A 134 7.73 -17.71 2.41
N LYS A 135 6.52 -17.83 2.98
CA LYS A 135 5.26 -17.94 2.21
C LYS A 135 4.98 -16.72 1.32
N ALA A 136 5.41 -15.52 1.73
CA ALA A 136 5.26 -14.32 0.92
C ALA A 136 6.25 -14.31 -0.25
N LEU A 137 7.44 -14.89 -0.10
CA LEU A 137 8.43 -15.03 -1.18
C LEU A 137 7.97 -15.98 -2.30
N GLU A 138 7.06 -16.91 -1.99
CA GLU A 138 6.42 -17.77 -3.00
C GLU A 138 5.36 -17.03 -3.83
N ASN A 139 4.94 -15.83 -3.42
CA ASN A 139 3.95 -15.07 -4.16
C ASN A 139 4.52 -14.63 -5.52
N PRO A 140 3.80 -14.85 -6.64
CA PRO A 140 4.29 -14.49 -7.98
C PRO A 140 4.76 -13.04 -8.12
N CYS A 141 4.09 -12.09 -7.46
CA CYS A 141 4.43 -10.66 -7.55
C CYS A 141 5.79 -10.35 -6.91
N ILE A 142 6.07 -10.95 -5.75
CA ILE A 142 7.32 -10.74 -5.02
C ILE A 142 8.44 -11.53 -5.68
N LYS A 143 8.16 -12.78 -6.05
CA LYS A 143 9.10 -13.66 -6.75
C LYS A 143 9.62 -13.03 -8.04
N HIS A 144 8.74 -12.43 -8.84
CA HIS A 144 9.13 -11.75 -10.07
C HIS A 144 10.11 -10.59 -9.81
N ALA A 145 9.88 -9.77 -8.78
CA ALA A 145 10.80 -8.69 -8.42
C ALA A 145 12.17 -9.23 -7.98
N VAL A 146 12.22 -10.34 -7.23
CA VAL A 146 13.47 -10.98 -6.81
C VAL A 146 14.23 -11.59 -8.00
N GLU A 147 13.55 -12.29 -8.91
CA GLU A 147 14.16 -12.85 -10.11
C GLU A 147 14.71 -11.77 -11.04
N LEU A 148 14.03 -10.62 -11.12
CA LEU A 148 14.46 -9.46 -11.88
C LEU A 148 15.75 -8.86 -11.29
N GLU A 149 15.81 -8.68 -9.96
CA GLU A 149 16.99 -8.21 -9.25
C GLU A 149 18.19 -9.13 -9.48
N GLN A 150 18.00 -10.45 -9.33
CA GLN A 150 19.04 -11.44 -9.57
C GLN A 150 19.54 -11.40 -11.02
N SER A 151 18.62 -11.30 -11.98
CA SER A 151 18.97 -11.22 -13.41
C SER A 151 19.76 -9.95 -13.74
N LEU A 152 19.44 -8.83 -13.10
CA LEU A 152 20.20 -7.57 -13.19
C LEU A 152 21.59 -7.72 -12.58
N MET A 153 21.72 -8.35 -11.41
CA MET A 153 23.00 -8.57 -10.74
C MET A 153 23.91 -9.53 -11.53
N GLU A 154 23.35 -10.58 -12.13
CA GLU A 154 24.06 -11.52 -13.01
C GLU A 154 24.44 -10.90 -14.37
N GLY A 155 23.91 -9.72 -14.71
CA GLY A 155 24.08 -9.10 -16.03
C GLY A 155 23.36 -9.86 -17.15
N ALA A 156 22.36 -10.68 -16.81
CA ALA A 156 21.60 -11.52 -17.73
C ALA A 156 20.45 -10.75 -18.39
N TYR A 157 20.77 -9.68 -19.13
CA TYR A 157 19.77 -8.80 -19.77
C TYR A 157 18.77 -9.52 -20.69
N ASN A 158 19.17 -10.66 -21.29
CA ASN A 158 18.28 -11.49 -22.10
C ASN A 158 17.11 -12.06 -21.28
N ARG A 159 17.32 -12.36 -20.00
CA ARG A 159 16.26 -12.83 -19.09
C ARG A 159 15.35 -11.68 -18.67
N VAL A 160 15.92 -10.51 -18.42
CA VAL A 160 15.19 -9.28 -18.08
C VAL A 160 14.23 -8.86 -19.21
N LEU A 161 14.64 -8.98 -20.47
CA LEU A 161 13.80 -8.64 -21.62
C LEU A 161 12.67 -9.65 -21.89
N SER A 162 12.77 -10.85 -21.33
CA SER A 162 11.81 -11.95 -21.52
C SER A 162 10.90 -12.20 -20.32
N ALA A 163 11.20 -11.57 -19.18
CA ALA A 163 10.44 -11.65 -17.94
C ALA A 163 9.29 -10.63 -17.95
#